data_AF-A0A7R7VRA9-F1
#
_entry.id   AF-A0A7R7VRA9-F1
#
_cell.length_a   1.000
_cell.length_b   1.000
_cell.length_c   1.000
_cell.angle_alpha   90.00
_cell.angle_beta   90.00
_cell.angle_gamma   90.00
#
_symmetry.space_group_name_H-M   'P 1'
#
loop_
_entity.id
_entity.type
_entity.pdbx_description
1 polymer ?
#
loop_
_entity_poly.entity_id
_entity_poly.type
_entity_poly.pdbx_seq_one_letter_code
_entity_poly.pdbx_strand_id
1 'polypeptide(L)'
;MGPLSSLETFYNYLFAPASAHAFQSDTEYQKTLSRAKRLQSHQHRIVFTHGDFKAHNILVDDDGHLSGLLDWESAGWYPEYWEFTTAMRFGKDSWWFQVASWMGGRQYWDELDSDVALNLLTVDSYIAL
;
A
#
# COMPACT_ATOMS: atom_id res chain seq x y z
N MET A 1 4.49 -1.04 -12.98
CA MET A 1 3.07 -0.89 -13.41
C MET A 1 2.74 0.58 -13.59
N GLY A 2 2.22 1.00 -14.75
CA GLY A 2 1.91 2.40 -15.07
C GLY A 2 2.48 2.84 -16.42
N PRO A 3 2.29 4.12 -16.81
CA PRO A 3 1.73 5.19 -15.97
C PRO A 3 0.18 5.19 -15.92
N LEU A 4 -0.36 5.38 -14.72
CA LEU A 4 -1.78 5.67 -14.49
C LEU A 4 -1.92 7.20 -14.47
N SER A 5 -2.73 7.76 -15.36
CA SER A 5 -2.76 9.21 -15.64
C SER A 5 -3.55 10.05 -14.63
N SER A 6 -4.26 9.42 -13.68
CA SER A 6 -5.02 10.11 -12.64
C SER A 6 -5.24 9.22 -11.40
N LEU A 7 -5.55 9.86 -10.27
CA LEU A 7 -5.99 9.17 -9.05
C LEU A 7 -7.21 8.28 -9.28
N GLU A 8 -8.15 8.74 -10.10
CA GLU A 8 -9.36 7.97 -10.44
C GLU A 8 -8.99 6.68 -11.17
N THR A 9 -8.14 6.75 -12.19
CA THR A 9 -7.67 5.56 -12.92
C THR A 9 -6.91 4.61 -12.01
N PHE A 10 -6.11 5.16 -11.09
CA PHE A 10 -5.40 4.37 -10.09
C PHE A 10 -6.34 3.61 -9.17
N TYR A 11 -7.35 4.28 -8.58
CA TYR A 11 -8.31 3.59 -7.73
C TYR A 11 -9.18 2.60 -8.50
N ASN A 12 -9.61 2.94 -9.73
CA ASN A 12 -10.35 2.00 -10.56
C ASN A 12 -9.55 0.71 -10.80
N TYR A 13 -8.25 0.83 -11.08
CA TYR A 13 -7.36 -0.31 -11.19
C TYR A 13 -7.25 -1.10 -9.87
N LEU A 14 -7.03 -0.40 -8.75
CA LEU A 14 -6.85 -1.02 -7.42
C LEU A 14 -8.06 -1.81 -6.95
N PHE A 15 -9.27 -1.32 -7.25
CA PHE A 15 -10.53 -1.92 -6.84
C PHE A 15 -11.10 -2.91 -7.85
N ALA A 16 -10.58 -2.97 -9.08
CA ALA A 16 -11.08 -3.89 -10.12
C ALA A 16 -11.13 -5.38 -9.67
N PRO A 17 -10.14 -5.91 -8.91
CA PRO A 17 -10.18 -7.30 -8.46
C PRO A 17 -10.99 -7.53 -7.17
N ALA A 18 -11.64 -6.51 -6.60
CA ALA A 18 -12.40 -6.66 -5.36
C ALA A 18 -13.53 -7.68 -5.51
N SER A 19 -13.58 -8.67 -4.62
CA SER A 19 -14.52 -9.79 -4.67
C SER A 19 -15.16 -10.04 -3.31
N ALA A 20 -16.41 -10.51 -3.34
CA ALA A 20 -17.13 -10.98 -2.14
C ALA A 20 -16.84 -12.46 -1.80
N HIS A 21 -16.08 -13.17 -2.64
CA HIS A 21 -15.94 -14.62 -2.57
C HIS A 21 -15.30 -15.12 -1.25
N ALA A 22 -14.31 -14.39 -0.73
CA ALA A 22 -13.64 -14.72 0.53
C ALA A 22 -14.45 -14.36 1.80
N PHE A 23 -15.63 -13.75 1.68
CA PHE A 23 -16.41 -13.24 2.82
C PHE A 23 -17.56 -14.17 3.21
N GLN A 24 -17.85 -14.24 4.52
CA GLN A 24 -18.91 -15.11 5.05
C GLN A 24 -20.31 -14.53 4.86
N SER A 25 -20.43 -13.22 4.65
CA SER A 25 -21.70 -12.53 4.45
C SER A 25 -21.54 -11.27 3.59
N ASP A 26 -22.61 -10.88 2.91
CA ASP A 26 -22.65 -9.61 2.17
C ASP A 26 -22.42 -8.40 3.10
N THR A 27 -22.96 -8.43 4.32
CA THR A 27 -22.74 -7.34 5.29
C THR A 27 -21.26 -7.14 5.64
N GLU A 28 -20.50 -8.23 5.78
CA GLU A 28 -19.05 -8.16 6.04
C GLU A 28 -18.28 -7.62 4.83
N TYR A 29 -18.63 -8.09 3.64
CA TYR A 29 -18.10 -7.59 2.38
C TYR A 29 -18.36 -6.08 2.21
N GLN A 30 -19.60 -5.61 2.37
CA GLN A 30 -19.95 -4.20 2.23
C GLN A 30 -19.26 -3.30 3.26
N LYS A 31 -19.09 -3.79 4.50
CA LYS A 31 -18.31 -3.09 5.54
C LYS A 31 -16.85 -2.94 5.13
N THR A 32 -16.25 -4.00 4.62
CA THR A 32 -14.84 -4.01 4.18
C THR A 32 -14.64 -3.13 2.95
N LEU A 33 -15.55 -3.19 1.98
CA LEU A 33 -15.56 -2.32 0.81
C LEU A 33 -15.69 -0.85 1.19
N SER A 34 -16.59 -0.52 2.14
CA SER A 34 -16.76 0.85 2.63
C SER A 34 -15.50 1.38 3.33
N ARG A 35 -14.82 0.51 4.10
CA ARG A 35 -13.54 0.81 4.74
C ARG A 35 -12.44 1.08 3.70
N ALA A 36 -12.31 0.23 2.69
CA ALA A 36 -11.34 0.42 1.61
C ALA A 36 -11.59 1.73 0.82
N LYS A 37 -12.86 2.05 0.51
CA LYS A 37 -13.24 3.25 -0.25
C LYS A 37 -12.85 4.57 0.42
N ARG A 38 -12.50 4.58 1.71
CA ARG A 38 -11.94 5.77 2.38
C ARG A 38 -10.62 6.25 1.79
N LEU A 39 -9.90 5.40 1.04
CA LEU A 39 -8.75 5.86 0.25
C LEU A 39 -9.14 6.98 -0.75
N GLN A 40 -10.38 7.00 -1.22
CA GLN A 40 -10.86 7.98 -2.19
C GLN A 40 -11.34 9.28 -1.54
N SER A 41 -11.45 9.35 -0.19
CA SER A 41 -11.94 10.56 0.50
C SER A 41 -10.87 11.61 0.73
N HIS A 42 -9.60 11.27 0.51
CA HIS A 42 -8.47 12.16 0.72
C HIS A 42 -7.82 12.53 -0.61
N GLN A 43 -7.37 13.78 -0.71
CA GLN A 43 -6.53 14.19 -1.83
C GLN A 43 -5.08 13.88 -1.50
N HIS A 44 -4.42 13.17 -2.40
CA HIS A 44 -3.02 12.82 -2.27
C HIS A 44 -2.22 13.38 -3.43
N ARG A 45 -0.99 13.79 -3.14
CA ARG A 45 -0.05 14.13 -4.21
C ARG A 45 0.39 12.84 -4.90
N ILE A 46 0.43 12.88 -6.23
CA ILE A 46 1.08 11.83 -7.02
C ILE A 46 2.58 12.13 -7.04
N VAL A 47 3.38 11.19 -6.57
CA VAL A 47 4.84 11.29 -6.49
C VAL A 47 5.48 10.03 -7.05
N PHE A 48 6.77 10.09 -7.36
CA PHE A 48 7.51 8.89 -7.72
C PHE A 48 7.88 8.13 -6.45
N THR A 49 7.35 6.92 -6.29
CA THR A 49 7.52 6.05 -5.12
C THR A 49 8.35 4.82 -5.50
N HIS A 50 9.06 4.23 -4.54
CA HIS A 50 9.80 2.99 -4.72
C HIS A 50 8.86 1.79 -4.90
N GLY A 51 7.74 1.78 -4.17
CA GLY A 51 6.71 0.73 -4.25
C GLY A 51 7.03 -0.52 -3.43
N ASP A 52 8.31 -0.89 -3.26
CA ASP A 52 8.74 -1.99 -2.37
C ASP A 52 9.72 -1.52 -1.28
N PHE A 53 9.27 -0.63 -0.40
CA PHE A 53 10.10 -0.04 0.64
C PHE A 53 10.25 -1.00 1.83
N LYS A 54 11.28 -1.85 1.75
CA LYS A 54 11.61 -2.87 2.75
C LYS A 54 13.06 -2.75 3.18
N ALA A 55 13.35 -3.18 4.41
CA ALA A 55 14.68 -3.06 5.00
C ALA A 55 15.80 -3.68 4.14
N HIS A 56 15.54 -4.78 3.44
CA HIS A 56 16.54 -5.46 2.60
C HIS A 56 16.82 -4.73 1.28
N ASN A 57 16.00 -3.74 0.92
CA ASN A 57 16.19 -2.88 -0.25
C ASN A 57 16.92 -1.57 0.08
N ILE A 58 17.37 -1.38 1.33
CA ILE A 58 18.07 -0.19 1.80
C ILE A 58 19.54 -0.53 2.02
N LEU A 59 20.42 0.19 1.33
CA LEU A 59 21.86 0.09 1.53
C LEU A 59 22.33 1.14 2.52
N VAL A 60 23.18 0.70 3.44
CA VAL A 60 23.82 1.55 4.45
C VAL A 60 25.32 1.33 4.32
N ASP A 61 26.10 2.42 4.30
CA ASP A 61 27.57 2.35 4.26
C ASP A 61 28.18 2.02 5.63
N ASP A 62 29.50 1.87 5.67
CA ASP A 62 30.24 1.55 6.90
C ASP A 62 30.12 2.63 7.98
N ASP A 63 29.78 3.87 7.60
CA ASP A 63 29.56 5.00 8.50
C ASP A 63 28.11 5.08 9.03
N GLY A 64 27.23 4.18 8.58
CA GLY A 64 25.83 4.14 8.99
C GLY A 64 24.91 5.08 8.20
N HIS A 65 25.36 5.63 7.08
CA HIS A 65 24.56 6.50 6.23
C HIS A 65 23.85 5.73 5.12
N LEU A 66 22.66 6.20 4.75
CA LEU A 66 21.95 5.72 3.57
C LEU A 66 22.81 5.93 2.33
N SER A 67 23.18 4.83 1.66
CA SER A 67 24.06 4.84 0.49
C SER A 67 23.33 4.46 -0.81
N GLY A 68 22.14 3.87 -0.72
CA GLY A 68 21.33 3.56 -1.89
C GLY A 68 20.02 2.84 -1.60
N LEU A 69 19.18 2.75 -2.63
CA LEU A 69 17.96 1.94 -2.66
C LEU A 69 18.04 0.96 -3.83
N LEU A 70 17.67 -0.29 -3.57
CA LEU A 70 17.66 -1.39 -4.53
C LEU A 70 16.22 -1.80 -4.89
N ASP A 71 16.09 -2.52 -6.00
CA ASP A 71 14.84 -3.19 -6.40
C ASP A 71 13.69 -2.25 -6.79
N TRP A 72 13.95 -1.44 -7.81
CA TRP A 72 13.00 -0.45 -8.35
C TRP A 72 11.94 -1.05 -9.30
N GLU A 73 11.79 -2.38 -9.38
CA GLU A 73 10.84 -3.00 -10.33
C GLU A 73 9.37 -2.66 -10.04
N SER A 74 9.08 -2.38 -8.77
CA SER A 74 7.75 -1.95 -8.28
C SER A 74 7.56 -0.44 -8.29
N ALA A 75 8.56 0.32 -8.74
CA ALA A 75 8.52 1.78 -8.71
C ALA A 75 7.51 2.34 -9.71
N GLY A 76 6.96 3.50 -9.36
CA GLY A 76 5.90 4.12 -10.15
C GLY A 76 5.46 5.47 -9.61
N TRP A 77 4.56 6.10 -10.36
CA TRP A 77 3.89 7.33 -9.93
C TRP A 77 2.61 6.97 -9.20
N TYR A 78 2.66 7.00 -7.87
CA TYR A 78 1.58 6.61 -6.98
C TYR A 78 1.26 7.73 -5.98
N PRO A 79 0.10 7.66 -5.29
CA PRO A 79 -0.18 8.53 -4.16
C PRO A 79 0.94 8.47 -3.11
N GLU A 80 1.28 9.59 -2.49
CA GLU A 80 2.36 9.68 -1.49
C GLU A 80 2.21 8.72 -0.29
N TYR A 81 0.98 8.31 0.07
CA TYR A 81 0.76 7.33 1.14
C TYR A 81 1.27 5.93 0.77
N TRP A 82 1.32 5.60 -0.54
CA TRP A 82 1.53 4.26 -1.07
C TRP A 82 2.82 3.63 -0.55
N GLU A 83 3.90 4.42 -0.53
CA GLU A 83 5.22 4.00 -0.06
C GLU A 83 5.17 3.42 1.37
N PHE A 84 4.42 4.08 2.26
CA PHE A 84 4.32 3.67 3.67
C PHE A 84 3.29 2.57 3.87
N THR A 85 2.14 2.65 3.20
CA THR A 85 1.11 1.62 3.38
C THR A 85 1.57 0.26 2.86
N THR A 86 2.27 0.17 1.73
CA THR A 86 2.84 -1.10 1.26
C THR A 86 3.97 -1.61 2.17
N ALA A 87 4.79 -0.71 2.71
CA ALA A 87 5.83 -1.05 3.69
C ALA A 87 5.23 -1.68 4.96
N MET A 88 4.09 -1.14 5.44
CA MET A 88 3.46 -1.45 6.72
C MET A 88 2.28 -2.43 6.65
N ARG A 89 1.75 -2.75 5.45
CA ARG A 89 0.58 -3.62 5.22
C ARG A 89 0.69 -4.96 5.94
N PHE A 90 1.89 -5.53 5.94
CA PHE A 90 2.18 -6.83 6.54
C PHE A 90 3.13 -6.69 7.73
N GLY A 91 3.03 -7.63 8.67
CA GLY A 91 3.89 -7.65 9.85
C GLY A 91 3.60 -6.49 10.79
N LYS A 92 2.32 -6.24 11.10
CA LYS A 92 1.92 -5.32 12.17
C LYS A 92 2.73 -5.62 13.43
N ASP A 93 3.20 -4.56 14.08
CA ASP A 93 4.05 -4.60 15.28
C ASP A 93 5.47 -5.18 15.08
N SER A 94 5.85 -5.59 13.87
CA SER A 94 7.24 -5.96 13.55
C SER A 94 8.20 -4.78 13.69
N TRP A 95 9.50 -5.07 13.79
CA TRP A 95 10.53 -4.03 13.82
C TRP A 95 10.43 -3.09 12.60
N TRP A 96 10.25 -3.64 11.39
CA TRP A 96 10.15 -2.79 10.19
C TRP A 96 8.91 -1.92 10.19
N PHE A 97 7.78 -2.46 10.64
CA PHE A 97 6.54 -1.69 10.81
C PHE A 97 6.75 -0.49 11.75
N GLN A 98 7.45 -0.69 12.87
CA GLN A 98 7.76 0.38 13.81
C GLN A 98 8.68 1.45 13.19
N VAL A 99 9.70 1.03 12.43
CA VAL A 99 10.63 1.93 11.75
C VAL A 99 9.92 2.73 10.65
N ALA A 100 9.15 2.08 9.78
CA ALA A 100 8.35 2.75 8.74
C ALA A 100 7.31 3.72 9.34
N SER A 101 6.65 3.33 10.43
CA SER A 101 5.76 4.21 11.19
C SER A 101 6.49 5.46 11.68
N TRP A 102 7.68 5.29 12.26
CA TRP A 102 8.49 6.39 12.77
C TRP A 102 8.97 7.35 11.67
N MET A 103 9.43 6.83 10.52
CA MET A 103 9.96 7.62 9.40
C MET A 103 8.90 8.53 8.74
N GLY A 104 7.61 8.17 8.83
CA GLY A 104 6.55 8.97 8.22
C GLY A 104 5.22 8.24 8.08
N GLY A 105 5.17 6.92 8.28
CA GLY A 105 3.95 6.14 8.11
C GLY A 105 2.83 6.50 9.07
N ARG A 106 3.14 7.11 10.23
CA ARG A 106 2.13 7.54 11.21
C ARG A 106 1.13 8.58 10.68
N GLN A 107 1.47 9.34 9.65
CA GLN A 107 0.53 10.29 9.07
C GLN A 107 -0.50 9.60 8.15
N TYR A 108 -0.29 8.32 7.82
CA TYR A 108 -1.11 7.56 6.88
C TYR A 108 -1.85 6.37 7.54
N TRP A 109 -2.22 6.49 8.82
CA TRP A 109 -2.90 5.39 9.53
C TRP A 109 -4.27 5.05 8.94
N ASP A 110 -5.02 6.06 8.51
CA ASP A 110 -6.35 5.87 7.93
C ASP A 110 -6.24 5.23 6.53
N GLU A 111 -5.23 5.62 5.75
CA GLU A 111 -4.91 5.02 4.46
C GLU A 111 -4.41 3.59 4.63
N LEU A 112 -3.55 3.31 5.62
CA LEU A 112 -3.11 1.95 5.92
C LEU A 112 -4.28 1.07 6.32
N ASP A 113 -5.17 1.57 7.18
CA ASP A 113 -6.39 0.86 7.58
C ASP A 113 -7.25 0.50 6.37
N SER A 114 -7.39 1.43 5.43
CA SER A 114 -8.15 1.26 4.19
C SER A 114 -7.45 0.35 3.18
N ASP A 115 -6.12 0.42 3.09
CA ASP A 115 -5.27 -0.42 2.23
C ASP A 115 -5.27 -1.89 2.69
N VAL A 116 -5.24 -2.13 4.01
CA VAL A 116 -5.42 -3.48 4.58
C VAL A 116 -6.81 -4.03 4.23
N ALA A 117 -7.86 -3.20 4.32
CA ALA A 117 -9.20 -3.64 3.92
C ALA A 117 -9.27 -3.94 2.42
N LEU A 118 -8.61 -3.13 1.59
CA LEU A 118 -8.53 -3.41 0.15
C LEU A 118 -7.81 -4.71 -0.13
N ASN A 119 -6.70 -5.00 0.56
CA ASN A 119 -5.98 -6.26 0.41
C ASN A 119 -6.87 -7.47 0.72
N LEU A 120 -7.75 -7.39 1.74
CA LEU A 120 -8.72 -8.45 2.04
C LEU A 120 -9.74 -8.67 0.91
N LEU A 121 -10.11 -7.62 0.18
CA LEU A 121 -11.04 -7.71 -0.95
C LEU A 121 -10.40 -8.34 -2.20
N THR A 122 -9.06 -8.29 -2.31
CA THR A 122 -8.33 -8.66 -3.53
C THR A 122 -7.47 -9.92 -3.36
N VAL A 123 -7.52 -10.61 -2.21
CA VAL A 123 -6.73 -11.83 -1.93
C VAL A 123 -6.87 -12.87 -3.05
N ASP A 124 -8.08 -13.06 -3.57
CA ASP A 124 -8.34 -14.06 -4.61
C ASP A 124 -7.66 -13.74 -5.95
N SER A 125 -7.30 -12.48 -6.20
CA SER A 125 -6.60 -12.07 -7.42
C SER A 125 -5.13 -12.50 -7.47
N TYR A 126 -4.55 -12.91 -6.34
CA TYR A 126 -3.19 -13.42 -6.25
C TYR A 126 -3.08 -14.95 -6.41
N ILE A 127 -4.22 -15.66 -6.39
CA ILE A 127 -4.27 -17.14 -6.48
C ILE A 127 -4.34 -17.62 -7.95
N ALA A 128 -4.55 -16.71 -8.90
CA ALA A 128 -4.75 -17.01 -10.32
C ALA A 128 -3.53 -16.75 -11.23
N LEU A 129 -2.30 -16.76 -10.69
CA LEU A 129 -1.05 -16.71 -11.45
C LEU A 129 -0.29 -18.03 -11.38
#